data_AF-A0A135UH10-F1
#
_entry.id   AF-A0A135UH10-F1
#
_cell.length_a   1.000
_cell.length_b   1.000
_cell.length_c   1.000
_cell.angle_alpha   90.00
_cell.angle_beta   90.00
_cell.angle_gamma   90.00
#
_symmetry.space_group_name_H-M   'P 1'
#
loop_
_entity.id
_entity.type
_entity.pdbx_description
1 polymer ?
#
loop_
_entity_poly.entity_id
_entity_poly.type
_entity_poly.pdbx_seq_one_letter_code
_entity_poly.pdbx_strand_id
1 'polypeptide(L)'
;MQFSTQQRPILEALAHGEVLHVYAKWSVGEFTNRNHNPDVRRGIATVFKVLVVRSSRLLHELAERCGWQGLYAHNQITELASTFQGNSVAEGDTLVISIRLASELLMNRYGLPKPTDPTGSLAMYEAGMLEEVARDKNLALGVSGSLRGTTYNNSVLPRCRAMVEAIGQRMAYEAARAQGDITPEVLNVFEKSCIQKDPSWFVEHGHGTRSALRDNENRAYSNLLPLLPTLMERANAKDYITAPLVEEGSMEDFIKALPAFGARTDDVVAEQAPKSRL
;
A
#
# COMPACT_ATOMS: atom_id res chain seq x y z
N MET A 1 16.26 17.35 5.81
CA MET A 1 16.33 16.14 4.95
C MET A 1 16.46 16.56 3.48
N GLN A 2 17.60 16.32 2.82
CA GLN A 2 17.91 16.87 1.48
C GLN A 2 17.83 15.86 0.31
N PHE A 3 17.90 14.56 0.58
CA PHE A 3 17.94 13.53 -0.47
C PHE A 3 16.54 13.06 -0.89
N SER A 4 16.29 13.00 -2.20
CA SER A 4 15.00 12.55 -2.75
C SER A 4 14.64 11.12 -2.36
N THR A 5 15.63 10.24 -2.20
CA THR A 5 15.45 8.85 -1.75
C THR A 5 14.95 8.73 -0.31
N GLN A 6 15.16 9.76 0.50
CA GLN A 6 14.64 9.86 1.86
C GLN A 6 13.26 10.52 1.88
N GLN A 7 13.05 11.52 1.02
CA GLN A 7 11.81 12.29 0.97
C GLN A 7 10.66 11.52 0.29
N ARG A 8 10.93 10.79 -0.80
CA ARG A 8 9.91 10.13 -1.63
C ARG A 8 9.02 9.16 -0.84
N PRO A 9 9.54 8.21 -0.04
CA PRO A 9 8.68 7.30 0.72
C PRO A 9 7.76 8.02 1.72
N ILE A 10 8.24 9.12 2.33
CA ILE A 10 7.45 9.95 3.26
C ILE A 10 6.30 10.63 2.50
N LEU A 11 6.61 11.25 1.36
CA LEU A 11 5.62 11.90 0.51
C LEU A 11 4.60 10.90 -0.07
N GLU A 12 5.04 9.72 -0.51
CA GLU A 12 4.16 8.64 -0.99
C GLU A 12 3.22 8.18 0.13
N ALA A 13 3.76 7.92 1.33
CA ALA A 13 2.95 7.50 2.47
C ALA A 13 1.90 8.55 2.87
N LEU A 14 2.26 9.83 2.88
CA LEU A 14 1.32 10.91 3.17
C LEU A 14 0.24 11.03 2.11
N ALA A 15 0.62 10.97 0.83
CA ALA A 15 -0.34 11.04 -0.26
C ALA A 15 -1.33 9.86 -0.23
N HIS A 16 -0.82 8.64 -0.02
CA HIS A 16 -1.67 7.47 0.17
C HIS A 16 -2.54 7.60 1.42
N GLY A 17 -2.02 8.11 2.54
CA GLY A 17 -2.78 8.31 3.77
C GLY A 17 -3.99 9.22 3.58
N GLU A 18 -3.81 10.38 2.94
CA GLU A 18 -4.91 11.31 2.66
C GLU A 18 -5.95 10.70 1.70
N VAL A 19 -5.50 10.08 0.61
CA VAL A 19 -6.39 9.47 -0.39
C VAL A 19 -7.17 8.30 0.23
N LEU A 20 -6.51 7.43 1.00
CA LEU A 20 -7.16 6.29 1.64
C LEU A 20 -8.14 6.70 2.74
N HIS A 21 -7.89 7.80 3.45
CA HIS A 21 -8.83 8.34 4.44
C HIS A 21 -10.14 8.77 3.79
N VAL A 22 -10.06 9.51 2.68
CA VAL A 22 -11.24 9.89 1.89
C VAL A 22 -11.92 8.66 1.30
N TYR A 23 -11.14 7.75 0.73
CA TYR A 23 -11.66 6.52 0.14
C TYR A 23 -12.36 5.63 1.18
N ALA A 24 -11.90 5.62 2.44
CA ALA A 24 -12.56 4.92 3.53
C ALA A 24 -13.97 5.49 3.79
N LYS A 25 -14.11 6.81 3.88
CA LYS A 25 -15.41 7.46 4.06
C LYS A 25 -16.36 7.16 2.90
N TRP A 26 -15.86 7.26 1.66
CA TRP A 26 -16.61 6.92 0.46
C TRP A 26 -17.06 5.45 0.50
N SER A 27 -16.14 4.53 0.80
CA SER A 27 -16.43 3.09 0.87
C SER A 27 -17.49 2.75 1.91
N VAL A 28 -17.46 3.42 3.08
CA VAL A 28 -18.51 3.29 4.11
C VAL A 28 -19.86 3.79 3.60
N GLY A 29 -19.89 4.93 2.90
CA GLY A 29 -21.09 5.46 2.27
C GLY A 29 -21.70 4.46 1.28
N GLU A 30 -20.90 3.93 0.37
CA GLU A 30 -21.38 2.95 -0.61
C GLU A 30 -21.75 1.60 0.03
N PHE A 31 -21.02 1.15 1.04
CA PHE A 31 -21.34 -0.08 1.77
C PHE A 31 -22.68 0.03 2.52
N THR A 32 -23.00 1.21 3.04
CA THR A 32 -24.26 1.45 3.77
C THR A 32 -25.44 1.82 2.86
N ASN A 33 -25.18 2.15 1.60
CA ASN A 33 -26.19 2.52 0.62
C ASN A 33 -27.16 1.34 0.36
N ARG A 34 -28.42 1.52 0.76
CA ARG A 34 -29.47 0.49 0.66
C ARG A 34 -29.86 0.15 -0.78
N ASN A 35 -29.53 1.02 -1.74
CA ASN A 35 -29.84 0.81 -3.15
C ASN A 35 -28.86 -0.17 -3.82
N HIS A 36 -27.69 -0.41 -3.23
CA HIS A 36 -26.74 -1.39 -3.77
C HIS A 36 -27.17 -2.82 -3.42
N ASN A 37 -26.98 -3.73 -4.36
CA ASN A 37 -27.06 -5.17 -4.08
C ASN A 37 -26.01 -5.53 -3.00
N PRO A 38 -26.33 -6.41 -2.01
CA PRO A 38 -25.37 -6.92 -1.04
C PRO A 38 -24.01 -7.37 -1.62
N ASP A 39 -24.00 -7.96 -2.82
CA ASP A 39 -22.78 -8.39 -3.48
C ASP A 39 -21.91 -7.20 -3.94
N VAL A 40 -22.53 -6.12 -4.44
CA VAL A 40 -21.82 -4.88 -4.79
C VAL A 40 -21.18 -4.25 -3.56
N ARG A 41 -21.92 -4.18 -2.44
CA ARG A 41 -21.40 -3.66 -1.16
C ARG A 41 -20.20 -4.47 -0.68
N ARG A 42 -20.29 -5.81 -0.75
CA ARG A 42 -19.19 -6.71 -0.38
C ARG A 42 -17.98 -6.57 -1.30
N GLY A 43 -18.23 -6.39 -2.60
CA GLY A 43 -17.19 -6.14 -3.59
C GLY A 43 -16.42 -4.85 -3.29
N ILE A 44 -17.13 -3.75 -2.98
CA ILE A 44 -16.52 -2.48 -2.58
C ILE A 44 -15.65 -2.64 -1.32
N ALA A 45 -16.17 -3.30 -0.28
CA ALA A 45 -15.41 -3.55 0.95
C ALA A 45 -14.15 -4.41 0.68
N THR A 46 -14.24 -5.38 -0.23
CA THR A 46 -13.12 -6.22 -0.65
C THR A 46 -12.05 -5.41 -1.38
N VAL A 47 -12.45 -4.59 -2.36
CA VAL A 47 -11.55 -3.70 -3.10
C VAL A 47 -10.84 -2.73 -2.15
N PHE A 48 -11.60 -2.12 -1.22
CA PHE A 48 -11.05 -1.23 -0.20
C PHE A 48 -9.96 -1.91 0.63
N LYS A 49 -10.28 -3.08 1.20
CA LYS A 49 -9.33 -3.85 2.01
C LYS A 49 -8.06 -4.19 1.23
N VAL A 50 -8.21 -4.68 0.01
CA VAL A 50 -7.09 -5.08 -0.85
C VAL A 50 -6.16 -3.89 -1.11
N LEU A 51 -6.70 -2.71 -1.45
CA LEU A 51 -5.89 -1.52 -1.68
C LEU A 51 -5.19 -1.02 -0.39
N VAL A 52 -5.89 -1.00 0.74
CA VAL A 52 -5.30 -0.54 2.03
C VAL A 52 -4.14 -1.44 2.44
N VAL A 53 -4.33 -2.76 2.42
CA VAL A 53 -3.28 -3.74 2.72
C VAL A 53 -2.13 -3.65 1.72
N ARG A 54 -2.41 -3.38 0.44
CA ARG A 54 -1.36 -3.18 -0.56
C ARG A 54 -0.54 -1.92 -0.29
N SER A 55 -1.19 -0.84 0.12
CA SER A 55 -0.58 0.47 0.40
C SER A 55 0.20 0.48 1.71
N SER A 56 -0.24 -0.28 2.72
CA SER A 56 0.45 -0.37 4.02
C SER A 56 1.87 -0.92 3.94
N ARG A 57 2.25 -1.56 2.82
CA ARG A 57 3.63 -2.00 2.56
C ARG A 57 4.64 -0.84 2.56
N LEU A 58 4.18 0.40 2.35
CA LEU A 58 4.99 1.61 2.49
C LEU A 58 5.59 1.76 3.90
N LEU A 59 4.96 1.17 4.94
CA LEU A 59 5.49 1.19 6.31
C LEU A 59 6.87 0.53 6.41
N HIS A 60 7.16 -0.49 5.61
CA HIS A 60 8.49 -1.11 5.60
C HIS A 60 9.54 -0.15 5.02
N GLU A 61 9.21 0.55 3.94
CA GLU A 61 10.12 1.55 3.36
C GLU A 61 10.36 2.71 4.34
N LEU A 62 9.32 3.16 5.05
CA LEU A 62 9.45 4.17 6.10
C LEU A 62 10.33 3.70 7.25
N ALA A 63 10.17 2.46 7.72
CA ALA A 63 11.03 1.89 8.76
C ALA A 63 12.50 1.91 8.33
N GLU A 64 12.81 1.52 7.10
CA GLU A 64 14.17 1.58 6.56
C GLU A 64 14.72 3.01 6.47
N ARG A 65 13.88 4.02 6.20
CA ARG A 65 14.32 5.44 6.17
C ARG A 65 14.70 5.95 7.56
N CYS A 66 14.21 5.32 8.62
CA CYS A 66 14.61 5.57 10.01
C CYS A 66 15.82 4.73 10.45
N GLY A 67 16.48 4.01 9.53
CA GLY A 67 17.61 3.14 9.85
C GLY A 67 17.26 2.05 10.87
N TRP A 68 18.23 1.65 11.70
CA TRP A 68 17.98 0.63 12.73
C TRP A 68 16.91 1.04 13.74
N GLN A 69 16.75 2.35 13.98
CA GLN A 69 15.74 2.88 14.91
C GLN A 69 14.32 2.63 14.39
N GLY A 70 14.11 2.61 13.08
CA GLY A 70 12.81 2.24 12.50
C GLY A 70 12.42 0.78 12.71
N LEU A 71 13.40 -0.09 12.99
CA LEU A 71 13.18 -1.50 13.34
C LEU A 71 12.99 -1.72 14.84
N TYR A 72 13.23 -0.68 15.66
CA TYR A 72 13.10 -0.77 17.09
C TYR A 72 11.62 -0.73 17.51
N ALA A 73 11.15 -1.76 18.21
CA ALA A 73 9.72 -1.94 18.51
C ALA A 73 9.07 -0.75 19.22
N HIS A 74 9.82 -0.03 20.08
CA HIS A 74 9.32 1.16 20.77
C HIS A 74 9.03 2.34 19.84
N ASN A 75 9.61 2.36 18.64
CA ASN A 75 9.27 3.33 17.59
C ASN A 75 8.05 2.92 16.75
N GLN A 76 7.49 1.72 16.99
CA GLN A 76 6.17 1.26 16.53
C GLN A 76 5.94 1.12 15.02
N ILE A 77 6.88 1.51 14.15
CA ILE A 77 6.70 1.42 12.69
C ILE A 77 6.55 -0.05 12.25
N THR A 78 7.43 -0.94 12.73
CA THR A 78 7.39 -2.38 12.43
C THR A 78 6.19 -3.08 13.07
N GLU A 79 5.80 -2.70 14.29
CA GLU A 79 4.60 -3.20 14.96
C GLU A 79 3.33 -2.84 14.17
N LEU A 80 3.25 -1.60 13.68
CA LEU A 80 2.17 -1.16 12.82
C LEU A 80 2.15 -1.94 11.50
N ALA A 81 3.31 -2.15 10.88
CA ALA A 81 3.43 -2.96 9.66
C ALA A 81 2.96 -4.41 9.87
N SER A 82 3.34 -5.02 11.00
CA SER A 82 2.90 -6.36 11.41
C SER A 82 1.37 -6.43 11.61
N THR A 83 0.78 -5.40 12.23
CA THR A 83 -0.67 -5.30 12.40
C THR A 83 -1.41 -5.26 11.06
N PHE A 84 -0.93 -4.46 10.09
CA PHE A 84 -1.50 -4.44 8.74
C PHE A 84 -1.29 -5.77 7.99
N GLN A 85 -0.18 -6.47 8.23
CA GLN A 85 0.02 -7.82 7.69
C GLN A 85 -1.02 -8.79 8.27
N GLY A 86 -1.35 -8.70 9.56
CA GLY A 86 -2.46 -9.46 10.16
C GLY A 86 -3.79 -9.23 9.42
N ASN A 87 -4.11 -7.98 9.09
CA ASN A 87 -5.31 -7.60 8.32
C ASN A 87 -5.32 -8.18 6.90
N SER A 88 -4.17 -8.58 6.35
CA SER A 88 -4.10 -9.22 5.03
C SER A 88 -4.67 -10.64 5.02
N VAL A 89 -4.76 -11.28 6.19
CA VAL A 89 -5.21 -12.67 6.36
C VAL A 89 -6.52 -12.75 7.15
N ALA A 90 -6.65 -11.98 8.22
CA ALA A 90 -7.87 -11.91 9.03
C ALA A 90 -9.06 -11.39 8.22
N GLU A 91 -10.29 -11.80 8.54
CA GLU A 91 -11.51 -11.38 7.82
C GLU A 91 -11.46 -11.65 6.30
N GLY A 92 -10.80 -12.75 5.92
CA GLY A 92 -10.62 -13.21 4.54
C GLY A 92 -9.27 -12.82 3.97
N ASP A 93 -8.46 -13.83 3.63
CA ASP A 93 -7.17 -13.64 2.98
C ASP A 93 -7.31 -12.82 1.69
N THR A 94 -6.48 -11.79 1.54
CA THR A 94 -6.56 -10.82 0.43
C THR A 94 -6.47 -11.46 -0.95
N LEU A 95 -5.70 -12.54 -1.12
CA LEU A 95 -5.64 -13.27 -2.38
C LEU A 95 -6.95 -14.05 -2.61
N VAL A 96 -7.43 -14.78 -1.61
CA VAL A 96 -8.66 -15.57 -1.71
C VAL A 96 -9.88 -14.71 -2.01
N ILE A 97 -10.06 -13.60 -1.29
CA ILE A 97 -11.19 -12.69 -1.53
C ILE A 97 -11.07 -11.99 -2.90
N SER A 98 -9.84 -11.70 -3.35
CA SER A 98 -9.61 -11.15 -4.70
C SER A 98 -9.98 -12.15 -5.79
N ILE A 99 -9.60 -13.43 -5.63
CA ILE A 99 -9.98 -14.50 -6.57
C ILE A 99 -11.50 -14.62 -6.66
N ARG A 100 -12.19 -14.60 -5.52
CA ARG A 100 -13.65 -14.67 -5.47
C ARG A 100 -14.27 -13.48 -6.21
N LEU A 101 -13.90 -12.26 -5.82
CA LEU A 101 -14.42 -11.03 -6.43
C LEU A 101 -14.15 -11.02 -7.94
N ALA A 102 -12.90 -11.25 -8.34
CA ALA A 102 -12.51 -11.28 -9.74
C ALA A 102 -13.34 -12.29 -10.54
N SER A 103 -13.53 -13.50 -10.02
CA SER A 103 -14.33 -14.54 -10.67
C SER A 103 -15.79 -14.10 -10.83
N GLU A 104 -16.38 -13.47 -9.81
CA GLU A 104 -17.77 -12.98 -9.85
C GLU A 104 -17.95 -11.86 -10.89
N LEU A 105 -16.99 -10.92 -10.97
CA LEU A 105 -16.99 -9.83 -11.96
C LEU A 105 -16.78 -10.37 -13.38
N LEU A 106 -15.83 -11.28 -13.59
CA LEU A 106 -15.55 -11.87 -14.89
C LEU A 106 -16.71 -12.74 -15.40
N MET A 107 -17.55 -13.27 -14.52
CA MET A 107 -18.78 -13.99 -14.86
C MET A 107 -19.98 -13.05 -15.04
N ASN A 108 -19.78 -11.73 -14.97
CA ASN A 108 -20.82 -10.70 -15.05
C ASN A 108 -21.97 -10.93 -14.04
N ARG A 109 -21.67 -11.43 -12.83
CA ARG A 109 -22.70 -11.63 -11.79
C ARG A 109 -23.23 -10.29 -11.26
N TYR A 110 -22.36 -9.30 -11.17
CA TYR A 110 -22.65 -7.91 -10.85
C TYR A 110 -21.52 -7.02 -11.36
N GLY A 111 -21.75 -5.70 -11.39
CA GLY A 111 -20.74 -4.71 -11.67
C GLY A 111 -20.44 -3.87 -10.44
N LEU A 112 -19.20 -3.43 -10.30
CA LEU A 112 -18.83 -2.39 -9.35
C LEU A 112 -19.09 -0.99 -9.92
N PRO A 113 -19.05 0.07 -9.10
CA PRO A 113 -19.19 1.44 -9.57
C PRO A 113 -18.25 1.72 -10.75
N LYS A 114 -18.84 2.15 -11.88
CA LYS A 114 -18.10 2.45 -13.11
C LYS A 114 -17.17 3.65 -12.92
N PRO A 115 -16.10 3.77 -13.72
CA PRO A 115 -15.29 4.97 -13.75
C PRO A 115 -16.14 6.22 -14.02
N THR A 116 -15.93 7.26 -13.23
CA THR A 116 -16.54 8.58 -13.44
C THR A 116 -15.89 9.28 -14.63
N ASP A 117 -14.58 9.07 -14.80
CA ASP A 117 -13.80 9.56 -15.92
C ASP A 117 -13.09 8.39 -16.63
N PRO A 118 -13.73 7.79 -17.64
CA PRO A 118 -13.15 6.65 -18.37
C PRO A 118 -11.83 6.96 -19.09
N THR A 119 -11.48 8.24 -19.24
CA THR A 119 -10.25 8.67 -19.91
C THR A 119 -9.07 8.85 -18.95
N GLY A 120 -9.32 8.78 -17.65
CA GLY A 120 -8.28 8.85 -16.62
C GLY A 120 -7.31 7.66 -16.70
N SER A 121 -6.03 7.89 -16.37
CA SER A 121 -4.99 6.86 -16.50
C SER A 121 -5.30 5.59 -15.69
N LEU A 122 -5.80 5.74 -14.47
CA LEU A 122 -6.17 4.59 -13.62
C LEU A 122 -7.45 3.89 -14.10
N ALA A 123 -8.38 4.62 -14.72
CA ALA A 123 -9.59 4.03 -15.30
C ALA A 123 -9.26 3.19 -16.54
N MET A 124 -8.36 3.68 -17.40
CA MET A 124 -7.83 2.91 -18.53
C MET A 124 -7.06 1.68 -18.05
N TYR A 125 -6.25 1.81 -16.99
CA TYR A 125 -5.55 0.68 -16.39
C TYR A 125 -6.50 -0.39 -15.85
N GLU A 126 -7.52 0.02 -15.08
CA GLU A 126 -8.58 -0.89 -14.63
C GLU A 126 -9.21 -1.62 -15.81
N ALA A 127 -9.66 -0.89 -16.84
CA ALA A 127 -10.32 -1.46 -18.00
C ALA A 127 -9.43 -2.47 -18.75
N GLY A 128 -8.16 -2.13 -19.01
CA GLY A 128 -7.23 -3.01 -19.69
C GLY A 128 -6.88 -4.26 -18.88
N MET A 129 -6.69 -4.13 -17.57
CA MET A 129 -6.50 -5.28 -16.68
C MET A 129 -7.70 -6.22 -16.70
N LEU A 130 -8.93 -5.70 -16.65
CA LEU A 130 -10.14 -6.52 -16.78
C LEU A 130 -10.22 -7.21 -18.14
N GLU A 131 -9.90 -6.50 -19.23
CA GLU A 131 -9.91 -7.07 -20.57
C GLU A 131 -8.91 -8.22 -20.71
N GLU A 132 -7.67 -8.01 -20.29
CA GLU A 132 -6.61 -9.01 -20.34
C GLU A 132 -6.96 -10.28 -19.55
N VAL A 133 -7.45 -10.13 -18.32
CA VAL A 133 -7.82 -11.28 -17.49
C VAL A 133 -9.08 -11.97 -18.04
N ALA A 134 -10.01 -11.22 -18.65
CA ALA A 134 -11.16 -11.80 -19.34
C ALA A 134 -10.74 -12.61 -20.59
N ARG A 135 -9.75 -12.14 -21.35
CA ARG A 135 -9.16 -12.87 -22.48
C ARG A 135 -8.53 -14.18 -21.99
N ASP A 136 -7.74 -14.14 -20.92
CA ASP A 136 -7.11 -15.34 -20.34
C ASP A 136 -8.13 -16.36 -19.84
N LYS A 137 -9.21 -15.88 -19.20
CA LYS A 137 -10.34 -16.73 -18.81
C LYS A 137 -10.97 -17.41 -20.02
N ASN A 138 -11.30 -16.65 -21.07
CA ASN A 138 -11.96 -17.20 -22.25
C ASN A 138 -11.08 -18.26 -22.94
N LEU A 139 -9.77 -18.02 -23.03
CA LEU A 139 -8.81 -18.99 -23.53
C LEU A 139 -8.75 -20.25 -22.66
N ALA A 140 -8.66 -20.08 -21.34
CA ALA A 140 -8.62 -21.20 -20.39
C ALA A 140 -9.89 -22.07 -20.45
N LEU A 141 -11.06 -21.45 -20.60
CA LEU A 141 -12.34 -22.14 -20.77
C LEU A 141 -12.43 -22.85 -22.13
N GLY A 142 -11.90 -22.25 -23.19
CA GLY A 142 -11.85 -22.90 -24.51
C GLY A 142 -10.99 -24.17 -24.52
N VAL A 143 -9.91 -24.20 -23.74
CA VAL A 143 -9.00 -25.36 -23.65
C VAL A 143 -9.53 -26.45 -22.72
N SER A 144 -10.03 -26.10 -21.53
CA SER A 144 -10.33 -27.06 -20.47
C SER A 144 -11.82 -27.24 -20.18
N GLY A 145 -12.69 -26.35 -20.67
CA GLY A 145 -14.12 -26.31 -20.35
C GLY A 145 -14.44 -26.03 -18.87
N SER A 146 -13.43 -25.75 -18.04
CA SER A 146 -13.59 -25.74 -16.58
C SER A 146 -12.88 -24.55 -15.92
N LEU A 147 -13.62 -23.86 -15.06
CA LEU A 147 -13.09 -22.83 -14.14
C LEU A 147 -12.21 -23.41 -13.03
N ARG A 148 -12.10 -24.74 -12.95
CA ARG A 148 -11.20 -25.46 -12.03
C ARG A 148 -10.06 -26.17 -12.78
N GLY A 149 -9.93 -25.92 -14.08
CA GLY A 149 -8.87 -26.50 -14.89
C GLY A 149 -7.49 -25.92 -14.58
N THR A 150 -6.44 -26.68 -14.88
CA THR A 150 -5.04 -26.27 -14.69
C THR A 150 -4.70 -25.01 -15.47
N THR A 151 -5.25 -24.83 -16.67
CA THR A 151 -5.05 -23.62 -17.48
C THR A 151 -5.60 -22.39 -16.77
N TYR A 152 -6.82 -22.45 -16.22
CA TYR A 152 -7.42 -21.33 -15.47
C TYR A 152 -6.62 -21.03 -14.20
N ASN A 153 -6.19 -22.07 -13.49
CA ASN A 153 -5.33 -21.95 -12.31
C ASN A 153 -4.01 -21.23 -12.60
N ASN A 154 -3.43 -21.46 -13.78
CA ASN A 154 -2.11 -20.94 -14.13
C ASN A 154 -2.18 -19.54 -14.77
N SER A 155 -3.21 -19.23 -15.56
CA SER A 155 -3.30 -17.95 -16.27
C SER A 155 -4.17 -16.90 -15.56
N VAL A 156 -5.26 -17.29 -14.90
CA VAL A 156 -6.24 -16.34 -14.35
C VAL A 156 -6.02 -16.07 -12.87
N LEU A 157 -5.95 -17.12 -12.04
CA LEU A 157 -5.89 -16.97 -10.58
C LEU A 157 -4.74 -16.07 -10.08
N PRO A 158 -3.51 -16.15 -10.64
CA PRO A 158 -2.40 -15.29 -10.21
C PRO A 158 -2.65 -13.81 -10.48
N ARG A 159 -3.51 -13.48 -11.45
CA ARG A 159 -3.80 -12.11 -11.88
C ARG A 159 -4.95 -11.46 -11.13
N CYS A 160 -5.81 -12.25 -10.46
CA CYS A 160 -7.01 -11.76 -9.80
C CYS A 160 -6.72 -10.66 -8.78
N ARG A 161 -5.66 -10.80 -7.98
CA ARG A 161 -5.27 -9.78 -6.99
C ARG A 161 -4.88 -8.47 -7.64
N ALA A 162 -4.03 -8.50 -8.67
CA ALA A 162 -3.61 -7.31 -9.40
C ALA A 162 -4.80 -6.59 -10.06
N MET A 163 -5.73 -7.35 -10.63
CA MET A 163 -6.96 -6.79 -11.19
C MET A 163 -7.80 -6.07 -10.13
N VAL A 164 -7.98 -6.66 -8.94
CA VAL A 164 -8.72 -6.02 -7.83
C VAL A 164 -7.98 -4.81 -7.26
N GLU A 165 -6.64 -4.85 -7.20
CA GLU A 165 -5.82 -3.70 -6.84
C GLU A 165 -6.01 -2.53 -7.83
N ALA A 166 -6.03 -2.79 -9.14
CA ALA A 166 -6.26 -1.77 -10.18
C ALA A 166 -7.64 -1.09 -10.04
N ILE A 167 -8.69 -1.88 -9.79
CA ILE A 167 -10.04 -1.36 -9.49
C ILE A 167 -9.96 -0.40 -8.29
N GLY A 168 -9.30 -0.83 -7.21
CA GLY A 168 -9.16 -0.03 -5.99
C GLY A 168 -8.41 1.27 -6.19
N GLN A 169 -7.30 1.24 -6.93
CA GLN A 169 -6.52 2.44 -7.25
C GLN A 169 -7.39 3.49 -7.95
N ARG A 170 -8.19 3.09 -8.94
CA ARG A 170 -9.12 4.01 -9.60
C ARG A 170 -10.21 4.49 -8.66
N MET A 171 -10.88 3.60 -7.90
CA MET A 171 -11.94 4.01 -6.96
C MET A 171 -11.44 5.05 -5.95
N ALA A 172 -10.25 4.81 -5.39
CA ALA A 172 -9.64 5.68 -4.40
C ALA A 172 -9.30 7.06 -4.99
N TYR A 173 -8.69 7.08 -6.18
CA TYR A 173 -8.39 8.33 -6.88
C TYR A 173 -9.67 9.13 -7.20
N GLU A 174 -10.71 8.48 -7.73
CA GLU A 174 -11.96 9.15 -8.06
C GLU A 174 -12.71 9.64 -6.82
N ALA A 175 -12.75 8.85 -5.74
CA ALA A 175 -13.33 9.28 -4.46
C ALA A 175 -12.62 10.51 -3.91
N ALA A 176 -11.29 10.50 -3.94
CA ALA A 176 -10.45 11.61 -3.50
C ALA A 176 -10.65 12.87 -4.36
N ARG A 177 -10.71 12.71 -5.68
CA ARG A 177 -11.00 13.80 -6.64
C ARG A 177 -12.40 14.38 -6.45
N ALA A 178 -13.40 13.54 -6.17
CA ALA A 178 -14.79 13.96 -6.02
C ALA A 178 -15.05 14.73 -4.72
N GLN A 179 -14.36 14.39 -3.63
CA GLN A 179 -14.51 15.13 -2.36
C GLN A 179 -13.94 16.55 -2.45
N GLY A 180 -12.86 16.77 -3.21
CA GLY A 180 -12.31 18.10 -3.49
C GLY A 180 -11.40 18.71 -2.40
N ASP A 181 -11.31 18.09 -1.21
CA ASP A 181 -10.49 18.58 -0.08
C ASP A 181 -9.00 18.17 -0.15
N ILE A 182 -8.65 17.32 -1.13
CA ILE A 182 -7.29 16.84 -1.35
C ILE A 182 -6.61 17.74 -2.39
N THR A 183 -5.39 18.19 -2.09
CA THR A 183 -4.66 19.06 -3.01
C THR A 183 -4.29 18.32 -4.29
N PRO A 184 -4.26 19.01 -5.45
CA PRO A 184 -3.92 18.37 -6.73
C PRO A 184 -2.55 17.68 -6.71
N GLU A 185 -1.58 18.20 -5.96
CA GLU A 185 -0.24 17.62 -5.82
C GLU A 185 -0.28 16.25 -5.13
N VAL A 186 -1.13 16.10 -4.10
CA VAL A 186 -1.33 14.80 -3.40
C VAL A 186 -1.94 13.78 -4.36
N LEU A 187 -3.01 14.17 -5.07
CA LEU A 187 -3.66 13.31 -6.07
C LEU A 187 -2.69 12.89 -7.18
N ASN A 188 -1.83 13.80 -7.63
CA ASN A 188 -0.83 13.53 -8.65
C ASN A 188 0.22 12.53 -8.17
N VAL A 189 0.73 12.67 -6.94
CA VAL A 189 1.68 11.67 -6.38
C VAL A 189 1.01 10.30 -6.23
N PHE A 190 -0.23 10.23 -5.74
CA PHE A 190 -0.97 8.97 -5.64
C PHE A 190 -1.17 8.31 -7.01
N GLU A 191 -1.56 9.08 -8.03
CA GLU A 191 -1.72 8.54 -9.38
C GLU A 191 -0.38 8.02 -9.95
N LYS A 192 0.68 8.83 -9.85
CA LYS A 192 1.99 8.44 -10.41
C LYS A 192 2.62 7.27 -9.65
N SER A 193 2.44 7.17 -8.35
CA SER A 193 2.91 6.01 -7.57
C SER A 193 2.18 4.73 -7.97
N CYS A 194 0.88 4.80 -8.27
CA CYS A 194 0.09 3.66 -8.78
C CYS A 194 0.58 3.23 -10.18
N ILE A 195 0.79 4.19 -11.10
CA ILE A 195 1.32 3.93 -12.44
C ILE A 195 2.68 3.23 -12.38
N GLN A 196 3.55 3.64 -11.46
CA GLN A 196 4.90 3.07 -11.31
C GLN A 196 4.92 1.68 -10.69
N LYS A 197 3.79 1.13 -10.22
CA LYS A 197 3.72 -0.28 -9.82
C LYS A 197 3.64 -1.23 -11.03
N ASP A 198 3.20 -0.74 -12.19
CA ASP A 198 3.15 -1.52 -13.44
C ASP A 198 3.47 -0.65 -14.67
N PRO A 199 4.69 -0.08 -14.75
CA PRO A 199 5.07 0.79 -15.85
C PRO A 199 5.09 0.07 -17.20
N SER A 200 5.23 -1.27 -17.20
CA SER A 200 5.15 -2.11 -18.40
C SER A 200 3.82 -1.94 -19.11
N TRP A 201 2.71 -2.08 -18.37
CA TRP A 201 1.38 -1.98 -18.95
C TRP A 201 1.16 -0.63 -19.64
N PHE A 202 1.55 0.48 -18.99
CA PHE A 202 1.39 1.82 -19.56
C PHE A 202 2.24 2.04 -20.81
N VAL A 203 3.45 1.48 -20.85
CA VAL A 203 4.32 1.56 -22.03
C VAL A 203 3.76 0.76 -23.19
N GLU A 204 3.28 -0.47 -22.94
CA GLU A 204 2.69 -1.34 -23.97
C GLU A 204 1.40 -0.74 -24.57
N HIS A 205 0.63 -0.01 -23.77
CA HIS A 205 -0.60 0.66 -24.19
C HIS A 205 -0.36 2.09 -24.72
N GLY A 206 0.90 2.51 -24.90
CA GLY A 206 1.25 3.78 -25.54
C GLY A 206 1.03 5.02 -24.67
N HIS A 207 0.90 4.87 -23.35
CA HIS A 207 0.69 5.98 -22.40
C HIS A 207 1.99 6.71 -21.99
N GLY A 208 3.09 6.44 -22.67
CA GLY A 208 4.36 7.13 -22.50
C GLY A 208 5.56 6.19 -22.63
N THR A 209 6.75 6.77 -22.71
CA THR A 209 8.00 6.01 -22.62
C THR A 209 8.38 5.78 -21.15
N ARG A 210 9.24 4.79 -20.87
CA ARG A 210 9.78 4.58 -19.51
C ARG A 210 10.42 5.84 -18.93
N SER A 211 11.13 6.63 -19.76
CA SER A 211 11.71 7.91 -19.34
C SER A 211 10.62 8.92 -19.00
N ALA A 212 9.62 9.08 -19.87
CA ALA A 212 8.53 10.03 -19.64
C ALA A 212 7.75 9.72 -18.36
N LEU A 213 7.47 8.44 -18.08
CA LEU A 213 6.80 8.02 -16.84
C LEU A 213 7.64 8.38 -15.60
N ARG A 214 8.97 8.15 -15.66
CA ARG A 214 9.90 8.52 -14.58
C ARG A 214 10.00 10.03 -14.37
N ASP A 215 10.07 10.80 -15.45
CA ASP A 215 10.15 12.26 -15.40
C ASP A 215 8.85 12.87 -14.84
N ASN A 216 7.70 12.32 -15.24
CA ASN A 216 6.40 12.67 -14.68
C ASN A 216 6.33 12.41 -13.18
N GLU A 217 6.77 11.22 -12.74
CA GLU A 217 6.81 10.86 -11.33
C GLU A 217 7.74 11.81 -10.54
N ASN A 218 8.95 12.08 -11.05
CA ASN A 218 9.88 13.01 -10.43
C ASN A 218 9.25 14.40 -10.22
N ARG A 219 8.58 14.93 -11.25
CA ARG A 219 7.87 16.22 -11.14
C ARG A 219 6.77 16.18 -10.09
N ALA A 220 6.00 15.10 -10.00
CA ALA A 220 4.94 14.96 -9.00
C ALA A 220 5.52 15.08 -7.57
N TYR A 221 6.60 14.36 -7.28
CA TYR A 221 7.28 14.45 -5.98
C TYR A 221 7.91 15.81 -5.72
N SER A 222 8.56 16.42 -6.73
CA SER A 222 9.14 17.76 -6.59
C SER A 222 8.09 18.82 -6.28
N ASN A 223 6.89 18.70 -6.84
CA ASN A 223 5.78 19.62 -6.59
C ASN A 223 5.13 19.41 -5.23
N LEU A 224 5.09 18.16 -4.71
CA LEU A 224 4.52 17.86 -3.40
C LEU A 224 5.47 18.22 -2.25
N LEU A 225 6.78 18.13 -2.46
CA LEU A 225 7.80 18.34 -1.42
C LEU A 225 7.64 19.65 -0.62
N PRO A 226 7.37 20.82 -1.24
CA PRO A 226 7.14 22.07 -0.49
C PRO A 226 5.94 22.01 0.47
N LEU A 227 4.97 21.14 0.22
CA LEU A 227 3.77 20.97 1.05
C LEU A 227 3.99 20.03 2.24
N LEU A 228 5.15 19.38 2.34
CA LEU A 228 5.45 18.39 3.39
C LEU A 228 5.12 18.89 4.81
N PRO A 229 5.51 20.11 5.25
CA PRO A 229 5.17 20.59 6.59
C PRO A 229 3.65 20.63 6.83
N THR A 230 2.89 21.16 5.87
CA THR A 230 1.43 21.26 5.95
C THR A 230 0.76 19.88 5.94
N LEU A 231 1.26 18.93 5.15
CA LEU A 231 0.76 17.54 5.15
C LEU A 231 0.99 16.87 6.51
N MET A 232 2.12 17.15 7.16
CA MET A 232 2.42 16.61 8.49
C MET A 232 1.52 17.19 9.58
N GLU A 233 1.23 18.49 9.52
CA GLU A 233 0.26 19.13 10.41
C GLU A 233 -1.15 18.56 10.21
N ARG A 234 -1.60 18.43 8.94
CA ARG A 234 -2.92 17.86 8.59
C ARG A 234 -3.10 16.41 9.04
N ALA A 235 -2.03 15.61 9.03
CA ALA A 235 -2.09 14.23 9.51
C ALA A 235 -2.49 14.14 10.99
N ASN A 236 -2.27 15.22 11.77
CA ASN A 236 -2.66 15.36 13.17
C ASN A 236 -2.33 14.14 14.05
N ALA A 237 -1.20 13.48 13.75
CA ALA A 237 -0.81 12.23 14.39
C ALA A 237 0.00 12.45 15.67
N LYS A 238 0.47 13.69 15.92
CA LYS A 238 1.41 14.02 16.99
C LYS A 238 0.94 13.53 18.36
N ASP A 239 -0.34 13.73 18.68
CA ASP A 239 -0.91 13.37 19.98
C ASP A 239 -1.07 11.85 20.20
N TYR A 240 -0.92 11.05 19.14
CA TYR A 240 -1.06 9.59 19.17
C TYR A 240 0.27 8.86 19.08
N ILE A 241 1.37 9.56 18.85
CA ILE A 241 2.69 8.95 18.68
C ILE A 241 3.41 8.89 20.03
N THR A 242 3.79 7.69 20.46
CA THR A 242 4.60 7.45 21.65
C THR A 242 6.04 7.05 21.32
N ALA A 243 6.43 7.17 20.05
CA ALA A 243 7.74 6.73 19.56
C ALA A 243 8.86 7.67 20.04
N PRO A 244 9.90 7.17 20.74
CA PRO A 244 10.98 8.00 21.27
C PRO A 244 11.86 8.64 20.18
N LEU A 245 11.80 8.16 18.93
CA LEU A 245 12.52 8.73 17.78
C LEU A 245 12.02 10.11 17.34
N VAL A 246 10.80 10.51 17.72
CA VAL A 246 10.18 11.75 17.21
C VAL A 246 10.82 13.00 17.78
N GLU A 247 11.27 12.94 19.03
CA GLU A 247 11.85 14.08 19.73
C GLU A 247 13.35 13.90 19.91
N GLU A 248 14.09 14.98 19.69
CA GLU A 248 15.54 14.99 19.88
C GLU A 248 15.87 14.76 21.36
N GLY A 249 16.78 13.82 21.65
CA GLY A 249 17.15 13.42 23.01
C GLY A 249 16.25 12.35 23.64
N SER A 250 14.98 12.23 23.24
CA SER A 250 14.03 11.26 23.84
C SER A 250 14.46 9.80 23.64
N MET A 251 15.16 9.49 22.54
CA MET A 251 15.75 8.15 22.35
C MET A 251 16.87 7.85 23.34
N GLU A 252 17.73 8.82 23.66
CA GLU A 252 18.82 8.62 24.61
C GLU A 252 18.29 8.43 26.03
N ASP A 253 17.31 9.24 26.40
CA ASP A 253 16.67 9.15 27.72
C ASP A 253 15.88 7.85 27.86
N PHE A 254 15.21 7.42 26.80
CA PHE A 254 14.58 6.10 26.74
C PHE A 254 15.62 4.98 26.96
N ILE A 255 16.76 5.01 26.25
CA ILE A 255 17.82 4.00 26.40
C ILE A 255 18.39 3.99 27.83
N LYS A 256 18.63 5.17 28.43
CA LYS A 256 19.13 5.29 29.82
C LYS A 256 18.13 4.73 30.85
N ALA A 257 16.84 4.77 30.56
CA ALA A 257 15.80 4.24 31.43
C ALA A 257 15.63 2.71 31.34
N LEU A 258 16.25 2.04 30.34
CA LEU A 258 16.17 0.58 30.22
C LEU A 258 16.94 -0.12 31.34
N PRO A 259 16.42 -1.24 31.87
CA PRO A 259 17.16 -2.05 32.83
C PRO A 259 18.51 -2.50 32.25
N ALA A 260 19.60 -2.12 32.93
CA ALA A 260 20.93 -2.56 32.57
C ALA A 260 21.31 -3.83 33.35
N PHE A 261 21.84 -4.83 32.66
CA PHE A 261 22.50 -5.95 33.32
C PHE A 261 23.90 -5.49 33.75
N GLY A 262 24.09 -5.27 35.05
CA GLY A 262 25.42 -5.07 35.61
C GLY A 262 26.18 -6.40 35.68
N ALA A 263 27.48 -6.38 35.40
CA ALA A 263 28.34 -7.51 35.77
C ALA A 263 28.18 -7.76 37.27
N ARG A 264 27.82 -8.98 37.67
CA ARG A 264 27.99 -9.37 39.07
C ARG A 264 29.49 -9.34 39.34
N THR A 265 29.87 -8.75 40.47
CA THR A 265 31.26 -8.72 40.97
C THR A 265 31.89 -10.10 41.11
N ASP A 266 31.11 -11.18 40.98
CA ASP A 266 31.52 -12.56 41.16
C ASP A 266 31.98 -13.24 39.85
N ASP A 267 31.84 -12.59 38.68
CA ASP A 267 32.19 -13.18 37.38
C ASP A 267 33.63 -12.89 36.91
N VAL A 268 34.42 -12.15 37.70
CA VAL A 268 35.85 -11.97 37.43
C VAL A 268 36.63 -13.09 38.11
N VAL A 269 36.66 -14.28 37.50
CA VAL A 269 37.77 -15.19 37.74
C VAL A 269 39.00 -14.52 37.13
N ALA A 270 39.83 -13.92 37.98
CA ALA A 270 41.10 -13.31 37.59
C ALA A 270 41.80 -14.18 36.55
N GLU A 271 42.21 -13.59 35.42
CA GLU A 271 43.05 -14.24 34.42
C GLU A 271 44.24 -14.90 35.12
N GLN A 272 44.18 -16.21 35.31
CA GLN A 272 45.38 -16.97 35.60
C GLN A 272 46.20 -16.94 34.31
N ALA A 273 47.24 -16.11 34.31
CA ALA A 273 48.26 -16.11 33.28
C ALA A 273 48.61 -17.57 32.92
N PRO A 274 48.67 -17.92 31.63
CA PRO A 274 48.92 -19.29 31.22
C PRO A 274 50.26 -19.72 31.83
N LYS A 275 50.23 -20.74 32.68
CA LYS A 275 51.44 -21.39 33.17
C LYS A 275 52.13 -21.98 31.94
N SER A 276 53.16 -21.29 31.47
CA SER A 276 54.19 -21.84 30.62
C SER A 276 54.57 -23.23 31.16
N ARG A 277 54.29 -24.26 30.37
CA ARG A 277 54.96 -25.55 30.47
C ARG A 277 55.42 -25.90 29.06
N LEU A 278 56.72 -26.15 29.00
CA LEU A 278 57.43 -26.93 28.00
C LEU A 278 56.58 -28.06 27.41
#